data_AF-A0A356AY92-F1
#
_entry.id   AF-A0A356AY92-F1
#
_cell.length_a   1.000
_cell.length_b   1.000
_cell.length_c   1.000
_cell.angle_alpha   90.00
_cell.angle_beta   90.00
_cell.angle_gamma   90.00
#
_symmetry.space_group_name_H-M   'P 1'
#
loop_
_entity.id
_entity.type
_entity.pdbx_description
1 polymer ?
#
loop_
_entity_poly.entity_id
_entity_poly.type
_entity_poly.pdbx_seq_one_letter_code
_entity_poly.pdbx_strand_id
1 'polypeptide(L)'
;IRSFEETIQKGMQYPSQPVAQSFFYLNIHAQGAILYAKFLEFAASSSVEEAKAKQTEYFNYYRKNESVIQNVFDVYEFINTIQRKKYWN
;
A
#
# COMPACT_ATOMS: atom_id res chain seq x y z
N ILE A 1 -4.10 -5.73 -9.34
CA ILE A 1 -4.31 -5.96 -7.89
C ILE A 1 -5.50 -6.86 -7.67
N ARG A 2 -6.72 -6.46 -8.07
CA ARG A 2 -7.95 -7.25 -7.88
C ARG A 2 -7.87 -8.69 -8.42
N SER A 3 -7.26 -8.88 -9.59
CA SER A 3 -7.06 -10.20 -10.20
C SER A 3 -6.20 -11.16 -9.38
N PHE A 4 -5.44 -10.67 -8.40
CA PHE A 4 -4.58 -11.49 -7.54
C PHE A 4 -5.13 -11.67 -6.12
N GLU A 5 -6.27 -11.05 -5.78
CA GLU A 5 -6.83 -11.10 -4.43
C GLU A 5 -7.10 -12.53 -3.99
N GLU A 6 -7.73 -13.35 -4.84
CA GLU A 6 -8.01 -14.75 -4.53
C GLU A 6 -6.72 -15.54 -4.24
N THR A 7 -5.68 -15.35 -5.05
CA THR A 7 -4.38 -16.00 -4.85
C THR A 7 -3.74 -15.58 -3.53
N ILE A 8 -3.80 -14.30 -3.19
CA ILE A 8 -3.28 -13.77 -1.92
C ILE A 8 -4.04 -14.36 -0.73
N GLN A 9 -5.38 -14.41 -0.81
CA GLN A 9 -6.22 -14.98 0.25
C GLN A 9 -5.94 -16.47 0.46
N LYS A 10 -5.84 -17.25 -0.62
CA LYS A 10 -5.46 -18.68 -0.53
C LYS A 10 -4.07 -18.86 0.05
N GLY A 11 -3.11 -18.03 -0.36
CA GLY A 11 -1.73 -18.09 0.12
C GLY A 11 -1.58 -17.79 1.61
N MET A 12 -2.42 -16.93 2.20
CA MET A 12 -2.44 -16.70 3.65
C MET A 12 -2.94 -17.91 4.46
N GLN A 13 -3.63 -18.86 3.83
CA GLN A 13 -4.10 -20.11 4.45
C GLN A 13 -3.12 -21.27 4.29
N TYR A 14 -1.93 -21.01 3.75
CA TYR A 14 -0.95 -22.08 3.51
C TYR A 14 -0.47 -22.68 4.84
N PRO A 15 -0.34 -24.03 4.96
CA PRO A 15 0.04 -24.66 6.23
C PRO A 15 1.44 -24.24 6.74
N SER A 16 2.33 -23.90 5.82
CA SER A 16 3.67 -23.41 6.15
C SER A 16 3.61 -21.95 6.60
N GLN A 17 3.96 -21.70 7.87
CA GLN A 17 3.94 -20.37 8.46
C GLN A 17 4.77 -19.33 7.65
N PRO A 18 6.01 -19.59 7.21
CA PRO A 18 6.77 -18.62 6.42
C PRO A 18 6.10 -18.27 5.08
N VAL A 19 5.44 -19.24 4.46
CA VAL A 19 4.71 -19.03 3.19
C VAL A 19 3.49 -18.14 3.45
N ALA A 20 2.68 -18.50 4.44
CA ALA A 20 1.50 -17.71 4.83
C ALA A 20 1.88 -16.26 5.21
N GLN A 21 2.98 -16.10 5.96
CA GLN A 21 3.50 -14.79 6.34
C GLN A 21 3.92 -13.96 5.11
N SER A 22 4.53 -14.58 4.11
CA SER A 22 4.92 -13.90 2.87
C SER A 22 3.68 -13.37 2.13
N PHE A 23 2.61 -14.17 2.07
CA PHE A 23 1.34 -13.74 1.47
C PHE A 23 0.63 -12.66 2.29
N PHE A 24 0.78 -12.68 3.61
CA PHE A 24 0.26 -11.62 4.46
C PHE A 24 0.95 -10.27 4.19
N TYR A 25 2.28 -10.25 4.00
CA TYR A 25 2.99 -9.05 3.56
C TYR A 25 2.51 -8.57 2.19
N LEU A 26 2.33 -9.48 1.23
CA LEU A 26 1.77 -9.16 -0.08
C LEU A 26 0.35 -8.56 0.02
N ASN A 27 -0.48 -9.08 0.92
CA ASN A 27 -1.82 -8.54 1.16
C ASN A 27 -1.75 -7.08 1.64
N ILE A 28 -0.85 -6.77 2.56
CA ILE A 28 -0.66 -5.38 3.05
C ILE A 28 -0.30 -4.46 1.87
N HIS A 29 0.66 -4.86 1.05
CA HIS A 29 1.03 -4.07 -0.13
C HIS A 29 -0.09 -3.95 -1.16
N ALA A 30 -0.89 -5.00 -1.37
CA ALA A 30 -2.03 -4.97 -2.28
C ALA A 30 -3.08 -3.93 -1.84
N GLN A 31 -3.42 -3.89 -0.56
CA GLN A 31 -4.35 -2.89 0.00
C GLN A 31 -3.77 -1.47 -0.12
N GLY A 32 -2.49 -1.29 0.20
CA GLY A 32 -1.80 -0.02 -0.01
C GLY A 32 -1.85 0.43 -1.48
N ALA A 33 -1.59 -0.47 -2.42
CA ALA A 33 -1.61 -0.16 -3.85
C ALA A 33 -3.01 0.24 -4.36
N ILE A 34 -4.09 -0.29 -3.77
CA ILE A 34 -5.47 0.18 -4.07
C ILE A 34 -5.67 1.62 -3.61
N LEU A 35 -5.19 1.98 -2.42
CA LEU A 35 -5.25 3.37 -1.92
C LEU A 35 -4.45 4.33 -2.82
N TYR A 36 -3.25 3.90 -3.24
CA TYR A 36 -2.42 4.69 -4.14
C TYR A 36 -3.06 4.87 -5.52
N ALA A 37 -3.70 3.83 -6.07
CA ALA A 37 -4.43 3.93 -7.33
C ALA A 37 -5.56 4.98 -7.25
N LYS A 38 -6.36 4.97 -6.18
CA LYS A 38 -7.40 5.99 -5.94
C LYS A 38 -6.83 7.39 -5.81
N PHE A 39 -5.68 7.54 -5.16
CA PHE A 39 -4.96 8.81 -5.11
C PHE A 39 -4.62 9.30 -6.52
N LEU A 40 -4.06 8.44 -7.37
CA LEU A 40 -3.71 8.80 -8.75
C LEU A 40 -4.94 9.16 -9.59
N GLU A 41 -6.06 8.46 -9.40
CA GLU A 41 -7.34 8.78 -10.05
C GLU A 41 -7.80 10.21 -9.70
N PHE A 42 -7.84 10.56 -8.40
CA PHE A 42 -8.22 11.92 -7.97
C PHE A 42 -7.22 12.99 -8.40
N ALA A 43 -5.92 12.67 -8.38
CA ALA A 43 -4.88 13.59 -8.84
C ALA A 43 -5.02 13.90 -10.33
N ALA A 44 -5.41 12.90 -11.14
CA ALA A 44 -5.66 13.08 -12.57
C ALA A 44 -6.98 13.83 -12.86
N SER A 45 -8.00 13.70 -12.00
CA SER A 45 -9.30 14.35 -12.17
C SER A 45 -9.38 15.80 -11.68
N SER A 46 -8.25 16.43 -11.32
CA SER A 46 -8.17 17.78 -10.72
C SER A 46 -8.89 17.93 -9.37
N SER A 47 -9.17 16.82 -8.69
CA SER A 47 -9.78 16.75 -7.36
C SER A 47 -8.69 16.82 -6.29
N VAL A 48 -8.07 18.01 -6.13
CA VAL A 48 -6.84 18.18 -5.32
C VAL A 48 -7.05 17.83 -3.85
N GLU A 49 -8.20 18.17 -3.26
CA GLU A 49 -8.48 17.90 -1.86
C GLU A 49 -8.64 16.40 -1.61
N GLU A 50 -9.38 15.71 -2.47
CA GLU A 50 -9.58 14.26 -2.43
C GLU A 50 -8.27 13.51 -2.68
N ALA A 51 -7.44 14.00 -3.62
CA ALA A 51 -6.11 13.45 -3.86
C ALA A 51 -5.24 13.57 -2.61
N LYS A 52 -5.20 14.74 -1.96
CA LYS A 52 -4.44 14.94 -0.70
C LYS A 52 -4.96 14.06 0.43
N ALA A 53 -6.28 13.90 0.55
CA ALA A 53 -6.90 13.01 1.53
C ALA A 53 -6.49 11.55 1.30
N LYS A 54 -6.56 11.06 0.05
CA LYS A 54 -6.15 9.69 -0.30
C LYS A 54 -4.65 9.47 -0.17
N GLN A 55 -3.82 10.46 -0.48
CA GLN A 55 -2.39 10.38 -0.25
C GLN A 55 -2.07 10.28 1.25
N THR A 56 -2.77 11.04 2.08
CA THR A 56 -2.63 10.96 3.55
C THR A 56 -3.06 9.59 4.07
N GLU A 57 -4.21 9.09 3.60
CA GLU A 57 -4.70 7.75 3.93
C GLU A 57 -3.69 6.66 3.55
N TYR A 58 -3.08 6.78 2.37
CA TYR A 58 -2.04 5.87 1.88
C TYR A 58 -0.81 5.81 2.79
N PHE A 59 -0.26 6.96 3.19
CA PHE A 59 0.90 6.98 4.09
C PHE A 59 0.55 6.52 5.50
N ASN A 60 -0.62 6.89 6.01
CA ASN A 60 -1.10 6.43 7.32
C ASN A 60 -1.32 4.92 7.34
N TYR A 61 -1.79 4.33 6.24
CA TYR A 61 -1.91 2.89 6.10
C TYR A 61 -0.56 2.18 6.29
N TYR A 62 0.50 2.66 5.65
CA TYR A 62 1.82 2.06 5.80
C TYR A 62 2.43 2.27 7.18
N ARG A 63 2.32 3.48 7.76
CA ARG A 63 2.77 3.73 9.15
C ARG A 63 2.05 2.84 10.16
N LYS A 64 0.75 2.60 9.99
CA LYS A 64 -0.03 1.70 10.85
C LYS A 64 0.47 0.24 10.77
N ASN A 65 0.96 -0.19 9.62
CA ASN A 65 1.45 -1.55 9.39
C ASN A 65 2.98 -1.67 9.53
N GLU A 66 3.68 -0.60 9.90
CA GLU A 66 5.15 -0.55 9.90
C GLU A 66 5.78 -1.65 10.75
N SER A 67 5.36 -1.79 12.00
CA SER A 67 5.88 -2.83 12.91
C SER A 67 5.73 -4.25 12.37
N VAL A 68 4.78 -4.46 11.47
CA VAL A 68 4.47 -5.75 10.87
C VAL A 68 5.37 -6.05 9.67
N ILE A 69 5.68 -5.05 8.84
CA ILE A 69 6.36 -5.23 7.55
C ILE A 69 7.80 -4.72 7.51
N GLN A 70 8.27 -4.02 8.55
CA GLN A 70 9.60 -3.37 8.55
C GLN A 70 10.75 -4.35 8.31
N ASN A 71 10.58 -5.63 8.66
CA ASN A 71 11.57 -6.67 8.41
C ASN A 71 11.76 -7.03 6.92
N VAL A 72 10.81 -6.65 6.06
CA VAL A 72 10.84 -6.94 4.61
C VAL A 72 10.66 -5.68 3.75
N PHE A 73 10.34 -4.54 4.36
CA PHE A 73 10.05 -3.30 3.65
C PHE A 73 10.32 -2.08 4.53
N ASP A 74 11.26 -1.23 4.11
CA ASP A 74 11.58 0.01 4.82
C ASP A 74 10.50 1.07 4.58
N VAL A 75 9.57 1.21 5.54
CA VAL A 75 8.43 2.14 5.43
C VAL A 75 8.88 3.59 5.41
N TYR A 76 9.88 3.95 6.20
CA TYR A 76 10.36 5.32 6.31
C TYR A 76 10.99 5.79 5.00
N GLU A 77 11.93 5.02 4.46
CA GLU A 77 12.61 5.36 3.20
C GLU A 77 11.62 5.37 2.02
N PHE A 78 10.68 4.43 2.03
CA PHE A 78 9.61 4.38 1.05
C PHE A 78 8.75 5.66 1.04
N ILE A 79 8.25 6.10 2.21
CA ILE A 79 7.40 7.29 2.31
C ILE A 79 8.17 8.53 1.84
N ASN A 80 9.41 8.69 2.31
CA ASN A 80 10.26 9.82 1.93
C ASN A 80 10.47 9.88 0.41
N THR A 81 10.69 8.72 -0.22
CA THR A 81 10.86 8.62 -1.67
C THR A 81 9.62 9.08 -2.43
N ILE A 82 8.43 8.65 -2.00
CA ILE A 82 7.18 9.05 -2.68
C ILE A 82 6.86 10.53 -2.47
N GLN A 83 7.09 11.07 -1.27
CA GLN A 83 6.80 12.47 -0.95
C GLN A 83 7.64 13.47 -1.76
N ARG A 84 8.83 13.07 -2.24
CA ARG A 84 9.65 13.91 -3.13
C ARG A 84 9.02 14.15 -4.49
N LYS A 85 8.05 13.34 -4.91
CA LYS A 85 7.33 13.53 -6.17
C LYS A 85 6.29 14.64 -6.01
N LYS A 86 6.39 15.67 -6.87
CA LYS A 86 5.36 16.71 -6.99
C LYS A 86 4.26 16.22 -7.94
N TYR A 87 3.01 16.29 -7.50
CA TYR A 87 1.83 15.98 -8.31
C TYR A 87 1.00 17.23 -8.65
N TRP A 88 1.38 18.38 -8.09
CA TRP A 88 0.77 19.68 -8.31
C TRP A 88 1.88 20.73 -8.37
N ASN A 89 1.64 21.80 -9.13
CA ASN A 89 2.53 22.96 -9.25
C ASN A 89 2.23 24.00 -8.17
#